data_AF-A0A132GL40-F1
#
_entry.id   AF-A0A132GL40-F1
#
_cell.length_a   1.000
_cell.length_b   1.000
_cell.length_c   1.000
_cell.angle_alpha   90.00
_cell.angle_beta   90.00
_cell.angle_gamma   90.00
#
_symmetry.space_group_name_H-M   'P 1'
#
loop_
_entity.id
_entity.type
_entity.pdbx_description
1 polymer ?
#
loop_
_entity_poly.entity_id
_entity_poly.type
_entity_poly.pdbx_seq_one_letter_code
_entity_poly.pdbx_strand_id
1 'polypeptide(L)'
;PDNPDDIYADVNWEENPPINGFYEVMMDMTPEQRIKLRVIAEEHRKAELERQGLTDTMNSTFLPSKEAMEKYGSHNDGKQQSTDSAKNSASKKPVAESQQKENKPIDLNPRPFEGNIQPFYRDGSIVLDKDGNLGHLRDVTEYGATFHPLELNASQTARLTAYIPLRDTYETLYTYEADNYEENKKLREELNTLYDQFVKDFGHLNMGQMTKLLLLDAHGRDTLAIERVENGEFIKADIFDHPVSFNINEVTQVDTPEEALSASLNKYGRVELDYMAHLVSMTEEDLTKSLEGKIYYNPLTWHYEVKDRFISGNVIQKAEDIELWISKQKEWAEDYQEEYTPDPRVEASLEALKASFPERIPFTDLDFNFGERWIPTGMFSAYMTQLYGTDIRIGYSE
;
A
#
# COMPACT_ATOMS: atom_id res chain seq x y z
N PRO A 1 -26.45 48.42 -16.15
CA PRO A 1 -26.72 47.68 -14.89
C PRO A 1 -28.12 47.08 -14.95
N ASP A 2 -28.21 45.88 -15.53
CA ASP A 2 -29.45 45.42 -16.18
C ASP A 2 -30.09 44.14 -15.63
N ASN A 3 -29.68 43.64 -14.46
CA ASN A 3 -30.52 42.69 -13.72
C ASN A 3 -30.14 42.64 -12.22
N PRO A 4 -31.03 42.97 -11.27
CA PRO A 4 -30.76 42.83 -9.84
C PRO A 4 -30.48 41.39 -9.39
N ASP A 5 -30.79 40.39 -10.21
CA ASP A 5 -30.52 38.98 -9.92
C ASP A 5 -29.13 38.48 -10.38
N ASP A 6 -28.40 39.22 -11.22
CA ASP A 6 -27.02 38.86 -11.64
C ASP A 6 -25.98 39.62 -10.81
N ILE A 7 -25.83 39.18 -9.55
CA ILE A 7 -24.92 39.80 -8.55
C ILE A 7 -23.45 39.80 -9.02
N TYR A 8 -23.10 38.93 -9.98
CA TYR A 8 -21.74 38.80 -10.49
C TYR A 8 -21.42 39.76 -11.64
N ALA A 9 -22.41 40.50 -12.16
CA ALA A 9 -22.21 41.46 -13.24
C ALA A 9 -21.42 42.71 -12.82
N ASP A 10 -21.45 43.07 -11.54
CA ASP A 10 -20.80 44.27 -11.00
C ASP A 10 -19.41 43.99 -10.39
N VAL A 11 -18.96 42.73 -10.37
CA VAL A 11 -17.66 42.36 -9.78
C VAL A 11 -16.56 42.49 -10.84
N ASN A 12 -15.52 43.29 -10.55
CA ASN A 12 -14.33 43.40 -11.40
C ASN A 12 -13.36 42.24 -11.11
N TRP A 13 -13.38 41.23 -11.96
CA TRP A 13 -12.63 39.98 -11.78
C TRP A 13 -11.14 40.07 -12.18
N GLU A 14 -10.70 41.15 -12.84
CA GLU A 14 -9.28 41.38 -13.13
C GLU A 14 -8.48 41.73 -11.86
N GLU A 15 -9.12 42.36 -10.87
CA GLU A 15 -8.49 42.70 -9.58
C GLU A 15 -8.72 41.65 -8.49
N ASN A 16 -9.56 40.63 -8.73
CA ASN A 16 -9.91 39.61 -7.74
C ASN A 16 -9.98 38.20 -8.37
N PRO A 17 -8.83 37.54 -8.62
CA PRO A 17 -8.79 36.25 -9.28
C PRO A 17 -9.38 35.12 -8.41
N PRO A 18 -10.09 34.14 -9.01
CA PRO A 18 -10.85 33.14 -8.28
C PRO A 18 -9.96 32.11 -7.57
N ILE A 19 -10.33 31.76 -6.34
CA ILE A 19 -9.57 30.83 -5.48
C ILE A 19 -10.10 29.37 -5.59
N ASN A 20 -11.16 29.09 -6.36
CA ASN A 20 -11.75 27.74 -6.46
C ASN A 20 -12.59 27.50 -7.74
N GLY A 21 -12.63 26.24 -8.22
CA GLY A 21 -13.29 25.81 -9.47
C GLY A 21 -14.82 26.02 -9.55
N PHE A 22 -15.48 26.39 -8.45
CA PHE A 22 -16.87 26.87 -8.48
C PHE A 22 -17.02 28.16 -9.32
N TYR A 23 -16.03 29.05 -9.25
CA TYR A 23 -16.10 30.34 -9.95
C TYR A 23 -15.77 30.22 -11.44
N GLU A 24 -14.94 29.26 -11.84
CA GLU A 24 -14.68 28.94 -13.27
C GLU A 24 -15.98 28.52 -13.97
N VAL A 25 -16.75 27.64 -13.32
CA VAL A 25 -18.06 27.20 -13.83
C VAL A 25 -19.05 28.37 -13.95
N MET A 26 -18.99 29.36 -13.04
CA MET A 26 -19.86 30.54 -13.09
C MET A 26 -19.46 31.55 -14.19
N MET A 27 -18.18 31.57 -14.60
CA MET A 27 -17.66 32.41 -15.69
C MET A 27 -18.05 31.87 -17.06
N ASP A 28 -18.04 30.55 -17.24
CA ASP A 28 -18.43 29.89 -18.50
C ASP A 28 -19.95 29.94 -18.75
N MET A 29 -20.72 30.35 -17.74
CA MET A 29 -22.18 30.43 -17.80
C MET A 29 -22.67 31.82 -18.19
N THR A 30 -23.73 31.84 -19.00
CA THR A 30 -24.45 33.07 -19.34
C THR A 30 -25.20 33.65 -18.12
N PRO A 31 -25.48 34.97 -18.07
CA PRO A 31 -26.27 35.59 -17.00
C PRO A 31 -27.57 34.85 -16.68
N GLU A 32 -28.29 34.38 -17.71
CA GLU A 32 -29.55 33.64 -17.53
C GLU A 32 -29.33 32.25 -16.89
N GLN A 33 -28.25 31.56 -17.22
CA GLN A 33 -27.90 30.27 -16.62
C GLN A 33 -27.53 30.43 -15.14
N ARG A 34 -26.82 31.51 -14.78
CA ARG A 34 -26.49 31.82 -13.39
C ARG A 34 -27.74 32.09 -12.55
N ILE A 35 -28.70 32.86 -13.09
CA ILE A 35 -29.98 33.14 -12.42
C ILE A 35 -30.78 31.84 -12.22
N LYS A 36 -30.84 30.98 -13.24
CA LYS A 36 -31.52 29.66 -13.16
C LYS A 36 -30.92 28.77 -12.09
N LEU A 37 -29.59 28.70 -12.00
CA LEU A 37 -28.89 27.94 -10.95
C LEU A 37 -29.23 28.44 -9.54
N ARG A 38 -29.33 29.76 -9.37
CA ARG A 38 -29.66 30.37 -8.09
C ARG A 38 -31.10 30.05 -7.65
N VAL A 39 -32.03 29.96 -8.60
CA VAL A 39 -33.41 29.51 -8.34
C VAL A 39 -33.43 28.03 -7.92
N ILE A 40 -32.71 27.16 -8.64
CA ILE A 40 -32.61 25.73 -8.31
C ILE A 40 -31.96 25.52 -6.93
N ALA A 41 -30.90 26.28 -6.62
CA ALA A 41 -30.23 26.20 -5.32
C ALA A 41 -31.15 26.60 -4.17
N GLU A 42 -32.00 27.61 -4.37
CA GLU A 42 -32.97 28.05 -3.37
C GLU A 42 -34.12 27.04 -3.19
N GLU A 43 -34.58 26.39 -4.28
CA GLU A 43 -35.55 25.29 -4.20
C GLU A 43 -34.99 24.10 -3.40
N HIS A 44 -33.73 23.72 -3.65
CA HIS A 44 -33.06 22.65 -2.91
C HIS A 44 -32.89 23.02 -1.43
N ARG A 45 -32.48 24.26 -1.12
CA ARG A 45 -32.32 24.75 0.25
C ARG A 45 -33.64 24.70 1.03
N LYS A 46 -34.76 25.13 0.42
CA LYS A 46 -36.09 25.08 1.06
C LYS A 46 -36.55 23.64 1.31
N ALA A 47 -36.38 22.76 0.33
CA ALA A 47 -36.70 21.34 0.50
C ALA A 47 -35.89 20.69 1.63
N GLU A 48 -34.64 21.12 1.81
CA GLU A 48 -33.76 20.64 2.87
C GLU A 48 -34.13 21.18 4.25
N LEU A 49 -34.50 22.47 4.35
CA LEU A 49 -35.04 23.06 5.58
C LEU A 49 -36.35 22.40 6.01
N GLU A 50 -37.25 22.10 5.08
CA GLU A 50 -38.49 21.37 5.35
C GLU A 50 -38.23 19.95 5.83
N ARG A 51 -37.26 19.24 5.23
CA ARG A 51 -36.82 17.91 5.68
C ARG A 51 -36.26 17.92 7.10
N GLN A 52 -35.54 18.98 7.47
CA GLN A 52 -34.88 19.09 8.78
C GLN A 52 -35.74 19.80 9.84
N GLY A 53 -36.90 20.36 9.46
CA GLY A 53 -37.82 21.04 10.37
C GLY A 53 -37.27 22.35 10.96
N LEU A 54 -36.32 22.99 10.28
CA LEU A 54 -35.70 24.26 10.72
C LEU A 54 -36.44 25.47 10.15
N THR A 55 -36.46 26.57 10.91
CA THR A 55 -37.06 27.83 10.47
C THR A 55 -36.10 28.61 9.56
N ASP A 56 -36.62 29.19 8.47
CA ASP A 56 -35.80 29.98 7.55
C ASP A 56 -35.39 31.31 8.20
N THR A 57 -34.08 31.53 8.32
CA THR A 57 -33.47 32.73 8.92
C THR A 57 -32.66 33.54 7.90
N MET A 58 -32.72 33.19 6.62
CA MET A 58 -31.94 33.88 5.58
C MET A 58 -32.44 35.31 5.33
N ASN A 59 -31.47 36.20 5.08
CA ASN A 59 -31.74 37.58 4.73
C ASN A 59 -32.35 37.66 3.31
N SER A 60 -33.47 38.37 3.19
CA SER A 60 -34.26 38.49 1.95
C SER A 60 -33.48 39.07 0.76
N THR A 61 -32.37 39.77 1.01
CA THR A 61 -31.49 40.33 -0.03
C THR A 61 -30.79 39.25 -0.87
N PHE A 62 -30.58 38.04 -0.32
CA PHE A 62 -29.89 36.95 -1.02
C PHE A 62 -30.83 36.01 -1.77
N LEU A 63 -32.15 36.19 -1.62
CA LEU A 63 -33.15 35.41 -2.33
C LEU A 63 -33.24 35.88 -3.80
N PRO A 64 -33.42 34.95 -4.76
CA PRO A 64 -33.80 35.32 -6.13
C PRO A 64 -35.08 36.15 -6.12
N SER A 65 -35.22 37.09 -7.06
CA SER A 65 -36.46 37.86 -7.19
C SER A 65 -37.67 36.96 -7.48
N LYS A 66 -38.87 37.43 -7.12
CA LYS A 66 -40.12 36.71 -7.42
C LYS A 66 -40.29 36.46 -8.92
N GLU A 67 -39.87 37.39 -9.76
CA GLU A 67 -39.93 37.27 -11.22
C GLU A 67 -38.99 36.17 -11.73
N ALA A 68 -37.78 36.05 -11.17
CA ALA A 68 -36.86 34.96 -11.51
C ALA A 68 -37.37 33.59 -11.05
N MET A 69 -37.97 33.51 -9.86
CA MET A 69 -38.59 32.28 -9.36
C MET A 69 -39.78 31.83 -10.22
N GLU A 70 -40.58 32.76 -10.73
CA GLU A 70 -41.73 32.45 -11.58
C GLU A 70 -41.30 32.06 -13.01
N LYS A 71 -40.21 32.65 -13.51
CA LYS A 71 -39.67 32.37 -14.86
C LYS A 71 -38.84 31.08 -14.94
N TYR A 72 -38.09 30.75 -13.89
CA TYR A 72 -37.12 29.63 -13.91
C TYR A 72 -37.37 28.57 -12.84
N GLY A 73 -38.34 28.76 -11.96
CA GLY A 73 -38.77 27.74 -11.00
C GLY A 73 -39.34 26.52 -11.70
N SER A 74 -39.39 25.39 -11.00
CA SER A 74 -39.79 24.10 -11.55
C SER A 74 -41.29 24.02 -11.88
N HIS A 75 -41.73 24.80 -12.88
CA HIS A 75 -43.05 24.81 -13.54
C HIS A 75 -42.90 25.24 -15.02
N ASN A 76 -41.87 24.77 -15.75
CA ASN A 76 -41.98 24.53 -17.21
C ASN A 76 -40.74 23.84 -17.80
N ASP A 77 -41.04 22.97 -18.77
CA ASP A 77 -40.16 22.32 -19.74
C ASP A 77 -39.25 21.18 -19.26
N GLY A 78 -39.85 19.99 -19.22
CA GLY A 78 -39.24 18.84 -19.86
C GLY A 78 -39.30 18.98 -21.39
N LYS A 79 -38.14 19.06 -22.05
CA LYS A 79 -37.99 18.67 -23.45
C LYS A 79 -36.53 18.38 -23.78
N GLN A 80 -36.25 17.10 -24.04
CA GLN A 80 -35.10 16.64 -24.81
C GLN A 80 -35.22 17.13 -26.26
N GLN A 81 -34.10 17.54 -26.85
CA GLN A 81 -33.93 17.65 -28.30
C GLN A 81 -33.22 16.38 -28.79
N SER A 82 -33.96 15.56 -29.53
CA SER A 82 -33.42 14.56 -30.45
C SER A 82 -33.52 15.09 -31.88
N THR A 83 -32.48 14.87 -32.68
CA THR A 83 -32.50 15.05 -34.14
C THR A 83 -32.92 13.75 -34.79
N ASP A 84 -33.88 13.80 -35.70
CA ASP A 84 -34.45 12.62 -36.35
C ASP A 84 -34.49 12.82 -37.88
N SER A 85 -34.08 11.80 -38.65
CA SER A 85 -34.38 11.63 -40.08
C SER A 85 -33.87 10.26 -40.58
N ALA A 86 -34.75 9.27 -40.73
CA ALA A 86 -35.13 8.66 -42.01
C ALA A 86 -35.80 7.27 -41.85
N LYS A 87 -36.91 7.10 -42.57
CA LYS A 87 -37.81 5.93 -42.59
C LYS A 87 -37.24 4.75 -43.39
N ASN A 88 -37.47 3.51 -42.95
CA ASN A 88 -38.43 2.55 -43.56
C ASN A 88 -38.14 1.06 -43.22
N SER A 89 -39.26 0.34 -43.13
CA SER A 89 -39.48 -1.09 -43.46
C SER A 89 -39.72 -2.04 -42.28
N ALA A 90 -40.88 -2.67 -42.37
CA ALA A 90 -41.42 -3.64 -41.44
C ALA A 90 -40.80 -5.03 -41.66
N SER A 91 -40.57 -5.77 -40.58
CA SER A 91 -40.65 -7.23 -40.57
C SER A 91 -40.94 -7.77 -39.17
N LYS A 92 -41.72 -8.84 -39.13
CA LYS A 92 -42.43 -9.41 -37.97
C LYS A 92 -41.58 -10.44 -37.19
N LYS A 93 -41.77 -10.39 -35.86
CA LYS A 93 -41.72 -11.48 -34.82
C LYS A 93 -40.35 -12.04 -34.39
N PRO A 94 -40.24 -12.68 -33.18
CA PRO A 94 -41.19 -12.78 -32.06
C PRO A 94 -40.64 -12.34 -30.69
N VAL A 95 -41.58 -12.16 -29.77
CA VAL A 95 -41.43 -11.87 -28.34
C VAL A 95 -40.68 -13.01 -27.63
N ALA A 96 -39.63 -12.68 -26.88
CA ALA A 96 -39.12 -13.49 -25.78
C ALA A 96 -39.48 -12.78 -24.47
N GLU A 97 -40.23 -13.49 -23.62
CA GLU A 97 -40.74 -13.02 -22.34
C GLU A 97 -39.61 -12.59 -21.41
N SER A 98 -39.54 -11.29 -21.12
CA SER A 98 -38.76 -10.79 -19.99
C SER A 98 -39.67 -10.79 -18.77
N GLN A 99 -39.42 -11.74 -17.87
CA GLN A 99 -40.06 -11.78 -16.55
C GLN A 99 -39.68 -10.51 -15.79
N GLN A 100 -40.68 -9.64 -15.55
CA GLN A 100 -40.57 -8.52 -14.63
C GLN A 100 -40.36 -9.08 -13.22
N LYS A 101 -39.15 -8.92 -12.67
CA LYS A 101 -38.93 -9.07 -11.23
C LYS A 101 -39.61 -7.87 -10.56
N GLU A 102 -40.63 -8.14 -9.76
CA GLU A 102 -41.29 -7.17 -8.89
C GLU A 102 -40.27 -6.51 -7.95
N ASN A 103 -40.22 -5.18 -7.94
CA ASN A 103 -39.45 -4.39 -6.98
C ASN A 103 -40.04 -4.58 -5.58
N LYS A 104 -39.55 -5.56 -4.83
CA LYS A 104 -39.73 -5.59 -3.37
C LYS A 104 -38.85 -4.50 -2.74
N PRO A 105 -39.36 -3.75 -1.74
CA PRO A 105 -38.53 -2.80 -1.00
C PRO A 105 -37.37 -3.56 -0.33
N ILE A 106 -36.14 -3.06 -0.50
CA ILE A 106 -34.94 -3.63 0.11
C ILE A 106 -35.05 -3.40 1.62
N ASP A 107 -35.03 -4.48 2.40
CA ASP A 107 -34.92 -4.39 3.86
C ASP A 107 -33.48 -4.00 4.22
N LEU A 108 -33.32 -2.80 4.81
CA LEU A 108 -32.04 -2.18 5.18
C LEU A 108 -31.53 -2.60 6.56
N ASN A 109 -32.28 -3.45 7.27
CA ASN A 109 -31.86 -3.90 8.58
C ASN A 109 -30.63 -4.81 8.48
N PRO A 110 -29.63 -4.63 9.38
CA PRO A 110 -28.51 -5.53 9.49
C PRO A 110 -28.99 -6.96 9.78
N ARG A 111 -28.43 -7.95 9.08
CA ARG A 111 -28.79 -9.36 9.23
C ARG A 111 -27.55 -10.25 9.16
N PRO A 112 -27.56 -11.47 9.71
CA PRO A 112 -26.48 -12.42 9.51
C PRO A 112 -26.24 -12.67 8.01
N PHE A 113 -24.98 -12.69 7.59
CA PHE A 113 -24.62 -13.03 6.23
C PHE A 113 -24.82 -14.53 6.01
N GLU A 114 -25.67 -14.89 5.06
CA GLU A 114 -26.00 -16.30 4.77
C GLU A 114 -25.21 -16.90 3.59
N GLY A 115 -24.30 -16.13 3.00
CA GLY A 115 -23.45 -16.59 1.90
C GLY A 115 -22.21 -17.35 2.39
N ASN A 116 -21.48 -17.96 1.45
CA ASN A 116 -20.20 -18.59 1.76
C ASN A 116 -19.15 -17.51 2.08
N ILE A 117 -18.55 -17.59 3.26
CA ILE A 117 -17.45 -16.70 3.66
C ILE A 117 -16.20 -17.14 2.91
N GLN A 118 -15.60 -16.21 2.17
CA GLN A 118 -14.32 -16.43 1.50
C GLN A 118 -13.16 -16.10 2.46
N PRO A 119 -12.00 -16.76 2.33
CA PRO A 119 -10.86 -16.54 3.24
C PRO A 119 -10.36 -15.09 3.27
N PHE A 120 -10.49 -14.38 2.14
CA PHE A 120 -10.03 -13.00 1.99
C PHE A 120 -11.06 -11.96 2.46
N TYR A 121 -12.28 -12.35 2.88
CA TYR A 121 -13.26 -11.38 3.35
C TYR A 121 -12.84 -10.73 4.68
N ARG A 122 -12.99 -9.41 4.74
CA ARG A 122 -12.72 -8.56 5.91
C ARG A 122 -13.82 -7.53 6.12
N ASP A 123 -13.83 -6.88 7.27
CA ASP A 123 -14.77 -5.79 7.56
C ASP A 123 -14.73 -4.72 6.46
N GLY A 124 -15.91 -4.37 5.94
CA GLY A 124 -16.09 -3.48 4.80
C GLY A 124 -16.11 -4.17 3.44
N SER A 125 -16.00 -5.49 3.37
CA SER A 125 -16.09 -6.21 2.09
C SER A 125 -17.50 -6.15 1.51
N ILE A 126 -17.65 -5.70 0.26
CA ILE A 126 -18.93 -5.66 -0.45
C ILE A 126 -19.25 -7.05 -1.00
N VAL A 127 -20.45 -7.55 -0.73
CA VAL A 127 -20.90 -8.87 -1.16
C VAL A 127 -22.33 -8.82 -1.67
N LEU A 128 -22.71 -9.85 -2.43
CA LEU A 128 -24.09 -10.10 -2.83
C LEU A 128 -24.72 -11.09 -1.86
N ASP A 129 -25.90 -10.74 -1.36
CA ASP A 129 -26.75 -11.65 -0.60
C ASP A 129 -27.48 -12.64 -1.54
N LYS A 130 -28.08 -13.70 -0.99
CA LYS A 130 -28.85 -14.72 -1.75
C LYS A 130 -29.98 -14.10 -2.58
N ASP A 131 -30.56 -13.03 -2.09
CA ASP A 131 -31.63 -12.27 -2.76
C ASP A 131 -31.11 -11.33 -3.86
N GLY A 132 -29.78 -11.25 -4.06
CA GLY A 132 -29.14 -10.36 -5.02
C GLY A 132 -28.97 -8.92 -4.55
N ASN A 133 -29.12 -8.67 -3.24
CA ASN A 133 -28.91 -7.35 -2.65
C ASN A 133 -27.41 -7.11 -2.39
N LEU A 134 -26.92 -5.91 -2.68
CA LEU A 134 -25.56 -5.49 -2.33
C LEU A 134 -25.50 -4.98 -0.90
N GLY A 135 -24.42 -5.30 -0.21
CA GLY A 135 -24.16 -4.80 1.14
C GLY A 135 -22.71 -4.99 1.53
N HIS A 136 -22.31 -4.36 2.64
CA HIS A 136 -20.98 -4.55 3.22
C HIS A 136 -21.03 -5.49 4.42
N LEU A 137 -19.95 -6.24 4.62
CA LEU A 137 -19.78 -7.09 5.78
C LEU A 137 -19.21 -6.31 6.97
N ARG A 138 -19.65 -6.65 8.18
CA ARG A 138 -19.09 -6.24 9.47
C ARG A 138 -18.97 -7.44 10.40
N ASP A 139 -18.10 -7.30 11.41
CA ASP A 139 -17.86 -8.35 12.40
C ASP A 139 -17.48 -9.68 11.74
N VAL A 140 -16.61 -9.62 10.73
CA VAL A 140 -16.20 -10.80 9.95
C VAL A 140 -15.34 -11.71 10.83
N THR A 141 -15.81 -12.93 11.01
CA THR A 141 -15.11 -14.02 11.69
C THR A 141 -15.06 -15.25 10.78
N GLU A 142 -14.25 -16.24 11.15
CA GLU A 142 -14.17 -17.52 10.43
C GLU A 142 -15.52 -18.26 10.35
N TYR A 143 -16.44 -17.97 11.28
CA TYR A 143 -17.72 -18.67 11.42
C TYR A 143 -18.95 -17.87 10.97
N GLY A 144 -18.80 -16.58 10.67
CA GLY A 144 -19.94 -15.70 10.44
C GLY A 144 -19.55 -14.25 10.20
N ALA A 145 -20.46 -13.50 9.56
CA ALA A 145 -20.37 -12.05 9.40
C ALA A 145 -21.77 -11.43 9.46
N THR A 146 -21.85 -10.14 9.78
CA THR A 146 -23.08 -9.35 9.70
C THR A 146 -23.15 -8.61 8.38
N PHE A 147 -24.21 -8.84 7.61
CA PHE A 147 -24.49 -8.16 6.36
C PHE A 147 -25.27 -6.85 6.59
N HIS A 148 -24.74 -5.76 6.08
CA HIS A 148 -25.36 -4.44 6.08
C HIS A 148 -25.72 -4.03 4.65
N PRO A 149 -27.01 -4.06 4.27
CA PRO A 149 -27.48 -3.66 2.94
C PRO A 149 -27.06 -2.23 2.57
N LEU A 150 -26.72 -2.00 1.31
CA LEU A 150 -26.36 -0.69 0.77
C LEU A 150 -27.46 -0.19 -0.16
N GLU A 151 -27.92 1.05 0.06
CA GLU A 151 -28.78 1.75 -0.89
C GLU A 151 -27.95 2.38 -1.99
N LEU A 152 -28.06 1.83 -3.19
CA LEU A 152 -27.31 2.26 -4.36
C LEU A 152 -28.27 2.53 -5.53
N ASN A 153 -27.88 3.46 -6.39
CA ASN A 153 -28.63 3.67 -7.62
C ASN A 153 -28.42 2.49 -8.59
N ALA A 154 -29.33 2.32 -9.56
CA ALA A 154 -29.28 1.18 -10.48
C ALA A 154 -27.95 1.05 -11.25
N SER A 155 -27.30 2.18 -11.57
CA SER A 155 -26.00 2.19 -12.25
C SER A 155 -24.86 1.72 -11.34
N GLN A 156 -24.83 2.18 -10.09
CA GLN A 156 -23.87 1.75 -9.07
C GLN A 156 -24.05 0.28 -8.73
N THR A 157 -25.29 -0.20 -8.62
CA THR A 157 -25.60 -1.61 -8.38
C THR A 157 -25.05 -2.48 -9.50
N ALA A 158 -25.33 -2.15 -10.77
CA ALA A 158 -24.81 -2.91 -11.91
C ALA A 158 -23.27 -2.96 -11.94
N ARG A 159 -22.60 -1.83 -11.65
CA ARG A 159 -21.14 -1.75 -11.60
C ARG A 159 -20.55 -2.62 -10.49
N LEU A 160 -21.09 -2.52 -9.27
CA LEU A 160 -20.60 -3.31 -8.14
C LEU A 160 -20.88 -4.81 -8.29
N THR A 161 -22.02 -5.17 -8.88
CA THR A 161 -22.34 -6.57 -9.20
C THR A 161 -21.33 -7.17 -10.19
N ALA A 162 -20.88 -6.41 -11.19
CA ALA A 162 -19.85 -6.86 -12.13
C ALA A 162 -18.43 -6.84 -11.53
N TYR A 163 -18.18 -5.96 -10.57
CA TYR A 163 -16.90 -5.84 -9.86
C TYR A 163 -16.63 -7.00 -8.89
N ILE A 164 -17.65 -7.53 -8.21
CA ILE A 164 -17.46 -8.60 -7.20
C ILE A 164 -16.74 -9.84 -7.78
N PRO A 165 -17.18 -10.42 -8.92
CA PRO A 165 -16.46 -11.53 -9.53
C PRO A 165 -15.01 -11.18 -9.90
N LEU A 166 -14.78 -9.96 -10.42
CA LEU A 166 -13.43 -9.51 -10.79
C LEU A 166 -12.50 -9.48 -9.58
N ARG A 167 -12.95 -8.90 -8.48
CA ARG A 167 -12.21 -8.87 -7.21
C ARG A 167 -11.99 -10.29 -6.66
N ASP A 168 -13.04 -11.10 -6.61
CA ASP A 168 -12.96 -12.43 -6.01
C ASP A 168 -11.98 -13.32 -6.79
N THR A 169 -11.97 -13.24 -8.13
CA THR A 169 -10.99 -13.93 -8.98
C THR A 169 -9.58 -13.37 -8.77
N TYR A 170 -9.42 -12.05 -8.63
CA TYR A 170 -8.13 -11.41 -8.34
C TYR A 170 -7.54 -11.91 -7.01
N GLU A 171 -8.31 -11.84 -5.93
CA GLU A 171 -7.87 -12.28 -4.59
C GLU A 171 -7.57 -13.78 -4.57
N THR A 172 -8.40 -14.59 -5.24
CA THR A 172 -8.18 -16.03 -5.36
C THR A 172 -6.92 -16.35 -6.15
N LEU A 173 -6.68 -15.66 -7.28
CA LEU A 173 -5.47 -15.81 -8.08
C LEU A 173 -4.23 -15.43 -7.26
N TYR A 174 -4.25 -14.24 -6.65
CA TYR A 174 -3.13 -13.72 -5.88
C TYR A 174 -2.76 -14.65 -4.73
N THR A 175 -3.75 -15.10 -3.95
CA THR A 175 -3.56 -16.02 -2.81
C THR A 175 -3.06 -17.38 -3.28
N TYR A 176 -3.65 -17.95 -4.33
CA TYR A 176 -3.23 -19.23 -4.88
C TYR A 176 -1.76 -19.21 -5.33
N GLU A 177 -1.36 -18.16 -6.03
CA GLU A 177 0.02 -18.01 -6.52
C GLU A 177 1.00 -17.70 -5.38
N ALA A 178 0.58 -16.94 -4.37
CA ALA A 178 1.40 -16.65 -3.18
C ALA A 178 1.66 -17.91 -2.34
N ASP A 179 0.66 -18.77 -2.16
CA ASP A 179 0.76 -19.94 -1.30
C ASP A 179 1.47 -21.12 -1.98
N ASN A 180 1.19 -21.35 -3.27
CA ASN A 180 1.69 -22.54 -3.99
C ASN A 180 2.98 -22.28 -4.77
N TYR A 181 3.38 -21.01 -4.99
CA TYR A 181 4.51 -20.64 -5.86
C TYR A 181 4.40 -21.22 -7.28
N GLU A 182 3.16 -21.40 -7.77
CA GLU A 182 2.86 -21.96 -9.08
C GLU A 182 1.93 -21.03 -9.86
N GLU A 183 2.17 -20.91 -11.16
CA GLU A 183 1.37 -20.08 -12.06
C GLU A 183 0.00 -20.71 -12.36
N ASN A 184 -1.08 -19.98 -12.08
CA ASN A 184 -2.43 -20.41 -12.44
C ASN A 184 -2.96 -19.68 -13.68
N LYS A 185 -2.62 -20.23 -14.85
CA LYS A 185 -3.05 -19.68 -16.16
C LYS A 185 -4.56 -19.59 -16.32
N LYS A 186 -5.32 -20.55 -15.77
CA LYS A 186 -6.78 -20.59 -15.92
C LYS A 186 -7.44 -19.43 -15.19
N LEU A 187 -7.07 -19.20 -13.92
CA LEU A 187 -7.60 -18.08 -13.14
C LEU A 187 -7.16 -16.73 -13.73
N ARG A 188 -5.96 -16.64 -14.31
CA ARG A 188 -5.51 -15.43 -15.00
C ARG A 188 -6.26 -15.15 -16.30
N GLU A 189 -6.56 -16.18 -17.10
CA GLU A 189 -7.42 -16.07 -18.29
C GLU A 189 -8.84 -15.63 -17.92
N GLU A 190 -9.38 -16.17 -16.82
CA GLU A 190 -10.68 -15.77 -16.26
C GLU A 190 -10.66 -14.30 -15.81
N LEU A 191 -9.62 -13.90 -15.07
CA LEU A 191 -9.44 -12.50 -14.64
C LEU A 191 -9.37 -11.55 -15.84
N ASN A 192 -8.60 -11.90 -16.88
CA ASN A 192 -8.53 -11.12 -18.13
C ASN A 192 -9.90 -10.99 -18.79
N THR A 193 -10.65 -12.10 -18.87
CA THR A 193 -11.97 -12.11 -19.51
C THR A 193 -12.97 -11.24 -18.75
N LEU A 194 -12.99 -11.35 -17.41
CA LEU A 194 -13.86 -10.53 -16.56
C LEU A 194 -13.50 -9.05 -16.64
N TYR A 195 -12.20 -8.73 -16.66
CA TYR A 195 -11.72 -7.36 -16.80
C TYR A 195 -12.10 -6.76 -18.16
N ASP A 196 -11.87 -7.47 -19.27
CA ASP A 196 -12.18 -6.98 -20.61
C ASP A 196 -13.69 -6.75 -20.80
N GLN A 197 -14.52 -7.62 -20.21
CA GLN A 197 -15.97 -7.44 -20.16
C GLN A 197 -16.36 -6.22 -19.32
N PHE A 198 -15.75 -6.06 -18.14
CA PHE A 198 -16.01 -4.93 -17.26
C PHE A 198 -15.67 -3.59 -17.93
N VAL A 199 -14.49 -3.49 -18.55
CA VAL A 199 -14.04 -2.27 -19.25
C VAL A 199 -14.95 -1.95 -20.43
N LYS A 200 -15.42 -2.96 -21.16
CA LYS A 200 -16.35 -2.77 -22.28
C LYS A 200 -17.70 -2.20 -21.84
N ASP A 201 -18.21 -2.64 -20.71
CA ASP A 201 -19.56 -2.28 -20.24
C ASP A 201 -19.57 -1.00 -19.39
N PHE A 202 -18.52 -0.76 -18.59
CA PHE A 202 -18.48 0.31 -17.58
C PHE A 202 -17.28 1.26 -17.69
N GLY A 203 -16.29 0.94 -18.51
CA GLY A 203 -15.01 1.67 -18.59
C GLY A 203 -13.97 1.18 -17.57
N HIS A 204 -12.82 1.87 -17.53
CA HIS A 204 -11.69 1.54 -16.66
C HIS A 204 -11.99 1.76 -15.17
N LEU A 205 -11.36 0.95 -14.32
CA LEU A 205 -11.53 0.96 -12.86
C LEU A 205 -11.05 2.28 -12.23
N ASN A 206 -9.95 2.82 -12.73
CA ASN A 206 -9.33 4.07 -12.27
C ASN A 206 -10.00 5.34 -12.83
N MET A 207 -11.20 5.25 -13.42
CA MET A 207 -12.00 6.44 -13.74
C MET A 207 -12.61 7.03 -12.46
N GLY A 208 -12.50 8.36 -12.25
CA GLY A 208 -12.79 8.98 -10.94
C GLY A 208 -14.17 8.74 -10.31
N GLN A 209 -15.22 8.46 -11.09
CA GLN A 209 -16.52 8.04 -10.53
C GLN A 209 -16.52 6.58 -10.06
N MET A 210 -15.80 5.70 -10.77
CA MET A 210 -15.64 4.28 -10.46
C MET A 210 -14.73 4.11 -9.24
N THR A 211 -13.61 4.84 -9.19
CA THR A 211 -12.68 4.83 -8.05
C THR A 211 -13.40 5.08 -6.71
N LYS A 212 -14.28 6.07 -6.65
CA LYS A 212 -15.06 6.38 -5.44
C LYS A 212 -16.00 5.25 -5.03
N LEU A 213 -16.55 4.51 -6.00
CA LEU A 213 -17.44 3.38 -5.76
C LEU A 213 -16.67 2.16 -5.26
N LEU A 214 -15.52 1.86 -5.88
CA LEU A 214 -14.66 0.75 -5.46
C LEU A 214 -14.09 0.98 -4.06
N LEU A 215 -13.76 2.21 -3.69
CA LEU A 215 -13.26 2.55 -2.34
C LEU A 215 -14.28 2.32 -1.21
N LEU A 216 -15.55 2.03 -1.53
CA LEU A 216 -16.52 1.55 -0.54
C LEU A 216 -16.24 0.10 -0.12
N ASP A 217 -15.55 -0.66 -0.95
CA ASP A 217 -15.11 -2.02 -0.68
C ASP A 217 -13.75 -2.04 0.02
N ALA A 218 -13.58 -2.96 0.97
CA ALA A 218 -12.31 -3.11 1.68
C ALA A 218 -11.14 -3.43 0.74
N HIS A 219 -11.40 -4.23 -0.30
CA HIS A 219 -10.44 -4.62 -1.34
C HIS A 219 -10.43 -3.70 -2.57
N GLY A 220 -11.14 -2.57 -2.48
CA GLY A 220 -11.23 -1.62 -3.59
C GLY A 220 -9.88 -1.09 -4.02
N ARG A 221 -8.95 -0.86 -3.08
CA ARG A 221 -7.60 -0.37 -3.39
C ARG A 221 -6.77 -1.40 -4.15
N ASP A 222 -6.89 -2.66 -3.78
CA ASP A 222 -6.13 -3.77 -4.37
C ASP A 222 -6.60 -3.97 -5.83
N THR A 223 -7.91 -3.87 -6.07
CA THR A 223 -8.47 -3.92 -7.43
C THR A 223 -8.22 -2.65 -8.25
N LEU A 224 -7.90 -1.50 -7.64
CA LEU A 224 -7.47 -0.33 -8.41
C LEU A 224 -6.01 -0.48 -8.88
N ALA A 225 -5.20 -1.27 -8.16
CA ALA A 225 -3.80 -1.52 -8.50
C ALA A 225 -3.62 -2.42 -9.73
N ILE A 226 -4.67 -3.12 -10.18
CA ILE A 226 -4.62 -3.91 -11.42
C ILE A 226 -4.65 -3.05 -12.69
N GLU A 227 -4.82 -1.72 -12.56
CA GLU A 227 -4.67 -0.77 -13.66
C GLU A 227 -3.56 0.25 -13.35
N ARG A 228 -2.69 0.48 -14.32
CA ARG A 228 -1.66 1.52 -14.30
C ARG A 228 -2.05 2.65 -15.22
N VAL A 229 -1.64 3.88 -14.88
CA VAL A 229 -1.83 5.04 -15.74
C VAL A 229 -0.46 5.46 -16.27
N GLU A 230 -0.23 5.26 -17.57
CA GLU A 230 0.97 5.71 -18.25
C GLU A 230 0.58 6.66 -19.39
N ASN A 231 1.19 7.85 -19.44
CA ASN A 231 0.90 8.89 -20.44
C ASN A 231 -0.59 9.28 -20.57
N GLY A 232 -1.39 9.09 -19.52
CA GLY A 232 -2.83 9.37 -19.53
C GLY A 232 -3.70 8.24 -20.11
N GLU A 233 -3.10 7.10 -20.47
CA GLU A 233 -3.80 5.88 -20.87
C GLU A 233 -3.82 4.85 -19.74
N PHE A 234 -4.91 4.09 -19.65
CA PHE A 234 -5.06 3.01 -18.67
C PHE A 234 -4.52 1.70 -19.26
N ILE A 235 -3.51 1.12 -18.59
CA ILE A 235 -2.82 -0.10 -19.00
C ILE A 235 -3.04 -1.18 -17.93
N LYS A 236 -3.20 -2.43 -18.38
CA LYS A 236 -3.26 -3.60 -17.49
C LYS A 236 -1.98 -3.74 -16.66
N ALA A 237 -2.12 -4.09 -15.38
CA ALA A 237 -0.99 -4.45 -14.52
C ALA A 237 -0.36 -5.79 -14.92
N ASP A 238 0.83 -6.07 -14.38
CA ASP A 238 1.62 -7.27 -14.71
C ASP A 238 0.92 -8.59 -14.34
N ILE A 239 0.01 -8.57 -13.36
CA ILE A 239 -0.77 -9.75 -12.93
C ILE A 239 -1.60 -10.38 -14.06
N PHE A 240 -1.94 -9.60 -15.09
CA PHE A 240 -2.67 -10.09 -16.26
C PHE A 240 -1.81 -10.89 -17.24
N ASP A 241 -0.48 -10.81 -17.13
CA ASP A 241 0.48 -11.50 -17.99
C ASP A 241 1.19 -12.63 -17.24
N HIS A 242 1.75 -12.36 -16.05
CA HIS A 242 2.57 -13.31 -15.30
C HIS A 242 2.38 -13.18 -13.76
N PRO A 243 2.81 -14.19 -12.97
CA PRO A 243 2.72 -14.13 -11.51
C PRO A 243 3.45 -12.91 -10.91
N VAL A 244 2.77 -12.20 -10.02
CA VAL A 244 3.34 -11.06 -9.26
C VAL A 244 3.54 -11.38 -7.78
N SER A 245 2.98 -12.50 -7.30
CA SER A 245 3.05 -12.93 -5.91
C SER A 245 4.39 -13.59 -5.55
N PHE A 246 5.15 -14.07 -6.54
CA PHE A 246 6.45 -14.72 -6.34
C PHE A 246 7.40 -14.42 -7.51
N ASN A 247 8.69 -14.64 -7.29
CA ASN A 247 9.70 -14.42 -8.32
C ASN A 247 9.77 -15.60 -9.29
N ILE A 248 9.37 -15.38 -10.54
CA ILE A 248 9.43 -16.39 -11.62
C ILE A 248 10.87 -16.66 -12.07
N ASN A 249 11.72 -15.64 -11.99
CA ASN A 249 13.13 -15.72 -12.36
C ASN A 249 13.99 -16.11 -11.15
N GLU A 250 13.47 -16.98 -10.28
CA GLU A 250 14.30 -17.53 -9.24
C GLU A 250 15.45 -18.31 -9.88
N VAL A 251 16.67 -18.03 -9.44
CA VAL A 251 17.84 -18.79 -9.86
C VAL A 251 17.61 -20.21 -9.37
N THR A 252 17.43 -21.16 -10.29
CA THR A 252 17.11 -22.56 -9.97
C THR A 252 18.36 -23.42 -9.91
N GLN A 253 19.37 -23.08 -10.69
CA GLN A 253 20.69 -23.73 -10.69
C GLN A 253 21.77 -22.72 -11.02
N VAL A 254 22.95 -22.94 -10.44
CA VAL A 254 24.18 -22.21 -10.76
C VAL A 254 25.34 -23.18 -10.87
N ASP A 255 26.33 -22.82 -11.68
CA ASP A 255 27.47 -23.70 -11.96
C ASP A 255 28.56 -23.57 -10.89
N THR A 256 28.60 -22.45 -10.16
CA THR A 256 29.68 -22.14 -9.22
C THR A 256 29.19 -21.80 -7.79
N PRO A 257 29.95 -22.20 -6.75
CA PRO A 257 29.66 -21.79 -5.37
C PRO A 257 29.61 -20.27 -5.14
N GLU A 258 30.34 -19.50 -5.94
CA GLU A 258 30.38 -18.03 -5.85
C GLU A 258 29.10 -17.37 -6.36
N GLU A 259 28.54 -17.91 -7.44
CA GLU A 259 27.23 -17.50 -7.94
C GLU A 259 26.14 -17.87 -6.94
N ALA A 260 26.24 -19.06 -6.32
CA ALA A 260 25.31 -19.47 -5.26
C ALA A 260 25.37 -18.52 -4.06
N LEU A 261 26.57 -18.13 -3.64
CA LEU A 261 26.76 -17.15 -2.57
C LEU A 261 26.12 -15.81 -2.93
N SER A 262 26.33 -15.34 -4.15
CA SER A 262 25.73 -14.09 -4.65
C SER A 262 24.20 -14.18 -4.71
N ALA A 263 23.64 -15.32 -5.14
CA ALA A 263 22.21 -15.58 -5.15
C ALA A 263 21.62 -15.60 -3.73
N SER A 264 22.31 -16.24 -2.79
CA SER A 264 21.92 -16.30 -1.38
C SER A 264 21.90 -14.91 -0.73
N LEU A 265 22.92 -14.09 -1.00
CA LEU A 265 22.99 -12.71 -0.54
C LEU A 265 21.90 -11.83 -1.16
N ASN A 266 21.60 -12.00 -2.45
CA ASN A 266 20.52 -11.25 -3.12
C ASN A 266 19.14 -11.62 -2.56
N LYS A 267 18.90 -12.90 -2.28
CA LYS A 267 17.60 -13.38 -1.80
C LYS A 267 17.38 -13.15 -0.30
N TYR A 268 18.37 -13.45 0.55
CA TYR A 268 18.22 -13.47 2.01
C TYR A 268 19.03 -12.37 2.74
N GLY A 269 19.94 -11.68 2.05
CA GLY A 269 20.84 -10.70 2.66
C GLY A 269 21.89 -11.31 3.61
N ARG A 270 22.03 -12.63 3.63
CA ARG A 270 22.99 -13.40 4.45
C ARG A 270 23.42 -14.67 3.71
N VAL A 271 24.43 -15.36 4.26
CA VAL A 271 24.88 -16.64 3.72
C VAL A 271 23.96 -17.74 4.26
N GLU A 272 23.08 -18.25 3.40
CA GLU A 272 22.19 -19.38 3.67
C GLU A 272 22.72 -20.64 2.96
N LEU A 273 23.31 -21.57 3.73
CA LEU A 273 24.01 -22.73 3.18
C LEU A 273 23.05 -23.74 2.55
N ASP A 274 21.91 -23.99 3.17
CA ASP A 274 20.89 -24.91 2.66
C ASP A 274 20.46 -24.52 1.24
N TYR A 275 20.16 -23.22 1.06
CA TYR A 275 19.77 -22.67 -0.24
C TYR A 275 20.90 -22.81 -1.27
N MET A 276 22.14 -22.50 -0.88
CA MET A 276 23.29 -22.63 -1.77
C MET A 276 23.57 -24.08 -2.17
N ALA A 277 23.42 -25.02 -1.22
CA ALA A 277 23.57 -26.46 -1.45
C ALA A 277 22.55 -26.96 -2.47
N HIS A 278 21.30 -26.49 -2.37
CA HIS A 278 20.27 -26.78 -3.36
C HIS A 278 20.59 -26.23 -4.76
N LEU A 279 21.17 -25.03 -4.87
CA LEU A 279 21.49 -24.39 -6.16
C LEU A 279 22.65 -25.07 -6.91
N VAL A 280 23.72 -25.43 -6.21
CA VAL A 280 24.92 -26.03 -6.82
C VAL A 280 24.86 -27.57 -6.80
N SER A 281 23.85 -28.15 -6.14
CA SER A 281 23.77 -29.59 -5.88
C SER A 281 25.04 -30.15 -5.21
N MET A 282 25.62 -29.39 -4.28
CA MET A 282 26.81 -29.73 -3.51
C MET A 282 26.48 -29.88 -2.03
N THR A 283 27.33 -30.59 -1.29
CA THR A 283 27.22 -30.64 0.17
C THR A 283 27.69 -29.33 0.79
N GLU A 284 27.17 -28.99 1.97
CA GLU A 284 27.62 -27.81 2.71
C GLU A 284 29.12 -27.83 3.04
N GLU A 285 29.68 -29.02 3.31
CA GLU A 285 31.11 -29.19 3.56
C GLU A 285 31.95 -28.82 2.33
N ASP A 286 31.52 -29.24 1.14
CA ASP A 286 32.24 -28.92 -0.09
C ASP A 286 32.07 -27.45 -0.50
N LEU A 287 30.90 -26.86 -0.22
CA LEU A 287 30.65 -25.44 -0.41
C LEU A 287 31.53 -24.58 0.51
N THR A 288 31.58 -24.91 1.80
CA THR A 288 32.39 -24.16 2.78
C THR A 288 33.88 -24.25 2.48
N LYS A 289 34.37 -25.42 2.04
CA LYS A 289 35.74 -25.58 1.52
C LYS A 289 35.99 -24.75 0.26
N SER A 290 35.05 -24.74 -0.69
CA SER A 290 35.20 -23.98 -1.93
C SER A 290 35.16 -22.46 -1.72
N LEU A 291 34.48 -22.01 -0.66
CA LEU A 291 34.33 -20.61 -0.27
C LEU A 291 35.28 -20.20 0.87
N GLU A 292 36.29 -21.02 1.15
CA GLU A 292 37.30 -20.74 2.17
C GLU A 292 37.99 -19.39 1.88
N GLY A 293 38.11 -18.56 2.91
CA GLY A 293 38.63 -17.19 2.79
C GLY A 293 37.67 -16.16 2.20
N LYS A 294 36.46 -16.56 1.75
CA LYS A 294 35.38 -15.64 1.33
C LYS A 294 34.25 -15.55 2.35
N ILE A 295 33.99 -16.63 3.08
CA ILE A 295 33.03 -16.67 4.18
C ILE A 295 33.71 -17.12 5.48
N TYR A 296 33.21 -16.65 6.61
CA TYR A 296 33.68 -17.01 7.94
C TYR A 296 32.50 -17.36 8.83
N TYR A 297 32.66 -18.38 9.66
CA TYR A 297 31.64 -18.78 10.62
C TYR A 297 31.67 -17.87 11.84
N ASN A 298 30.54 -17.29 12.20
CA ASN A 298 30.41 -16.45 13.38
C ASN A 298 29.74 -17.24 14.52
N PRO A 299 30.48 -17.63 15.59
CA PRO A 299 29.93 -18.45 16.68
C PRO A 299 28.97 -17.68 17.59
N LEU A 300 28.93 -16.34 17.50
CA LEU A 300 28.01 -15.51 18.29
C LEU A 300 26.62 -15.46 17.66
N THR A 301 26.55 -15.49 16.33
CA THR A 301 25.29 -15.49 15.58
C THR A 301 24.88 -16.86 15.08
N TRP A 302 25.78 -17.86 15.11
CA TRP A 302 25.58 -19.22 14.61
C TRP A 302 25.32 -19.31 13.09
N HIS A 303 25.81 -18.32 12.34
CA HIS A 303 25.66 -18.26 10.89
C HIS A 303 26.99 -17.91 10.22
N TYR A 304 27.10 -18.23 8.92
CA TYR A 304 28.20 -17.76 8.10
C TYR A 304 27.99 -16.30 7.69
N GLU A 305 29.07 -15.54 7.70
CA GLU A 305 29.12 -14.17 7.21
C GLU A 305 30.16 -14.03 6.10
N VAL A 306 29.90 -13.16 5.13
CA VAL A 306 30.91 -12.81 4.12
C VAL A 306 32.08 -12.09 4.76
N LYS A 307 33.28 -12.30 4.22
CA LYS A 307 34.53 -11.69 4.68
C LYS A 307 34.41 -10.20 4.93
N ASP A 308 33.85 -9.46 3.97
CA ASP A 308 33.74 -8.01 4.05
C ASP A 308 32.90 -7.57 5.25
N ARG A 309 31.81 -8.28 5.54
CA ARG A 309 30.94 -8.01 6.70
C ARG A 309 31.58 -8.46 8.01
N PHE A 310 32.19 -9.64 8.01
CA PHE A 310 32.78 -10.24 9.19
C PHE A 310 33.96 -9.40 9.72
N ILE A 311 34.84 -8.95 8.81
CA ILE A 311 36.04 -8.15 9.10
C ILE A 311 35.73 -6.63 9.19
N SER A 312 34.48 -6.22 9.00
CA SER A 312 34.09 -4.82 9.18
C SER A 312 33.83 -4.44 10.64
N GLY A 313 34.09 -3.18 11.00
CA GLY A 313 33.80 -2.62 12.31
C GLY A 313 34.91 -2.85 13.35
N ASN A 314 34.54 -2.99 14.62
CA ASN A 314 35.50 -3.20 15.71
C ASN A 314 35.99 -4.66 15.72
N VAL A 315 36.99 -4.94 14.88
CA VAL A 315 37.59 -6.29 14.74
C VAL A 315 38.26 -6.78 16.01
N ILE A 316 38.78 -5.88 16.85
CA ILE A 316 39.43 -6.22 18.11
C ILE A 316 38.38 -6.75 19.08
N GLN A 317 37.30 -6.01 19.28
CA GLN A 317 36.20 -6.43 20.16
C GLN A 317 35.56 -7.73 19.68
N LYS A 318 35.33 -7.89 18.37
CA LYS A 318 34.81 -9.15 17.80
C LYS A 318 35.71 -10.35 18.11
N ALA A 319 37.02 -10.18 18.00
CA ALA A 319 37.97 -11.25 18.32
C ALA A 319 37.96 -11.58 19.81
N GLU A 320 37.92 -10.56 20.69
CA GLU A 320 37.82 -10.74 22.15
C GLU A 320 36.52 -11.46 22.53
N ASP A 321 35.39 -11.10 21.92
CA ASP A 321 34.10 -11.75 22.17
C ASP A 321 34.11 -13.23 21.75
N ILE A 322 34.76 -13.55 20.63
CA ILE A 322 34.94 -14.95 20.17
C ILE A 322 35.88 -15.72 21.11
N GLU A 323 36.98 -15.12 21.56
CA GLU A 323 37.88 -15.75 22.54
C GLU A 323 37.19 -16.00 23.89
N LEU A 324 36.34 -15.06 24.32
CA LEU A 324 35.51 -15.24 25.51
C LEU A 324 34.49 -16.36 25.31
N TRP A 325 33.86 -16.44 24.13
CA TRP A 325 32.96 -17.54 23.79
C TRP A 325 33.69 -18.90 23.83
N ILE A 326 34.90 -19.01 23.25
CA ILE A 326 35.74 -20.21 23.30
C ILE A 326 36.05 -20.59 24.76
N SER A 327 36.39 -19.61 25.59
CA SER A 327 36.71 -19.82 27.00
C SER A 327 35.51 -20.35 27.79
N LYS A 328 34.31 -19.80 27.54
CA LYS A 328 33.06 -20.30 28.12
C LYS A 328 32.71 -21.71 27.67
N GLN A 329 32.97 -22.05 26.41
CA GLN A 329 32.76 -23.42 25.91
C GLN A 329 33.69 -24.42 26.60
N LYS A 330 34.94 -24.03 26.89
CA LYS A 330 35.87 -24.86 27.66
C LYS A 330 35.41 -25.05 29.10
N GLU A 331 35.03 -23.97 29.77
CA GLU A 331 34.49 -24.00 31.14
C GLU A 331 33.24 -24.89 31.22
N TRP A 332 32.32 -24.74 30.26
CA TRP A 332 31.13 -25.59 30.14
C TRP A 332 31.49 -27.08 29.94
N ALA A 333 32.46 -27.39 29.08
CA ALA A 333 32.90 -28.77 28.89
C ALA A 333 33.51 -29.37 30.18
N GLU A 334 34.29 -28.58 30.93
CA GLU A 334 34.85 -28.98 32.23
C GLU A 334 33.76 -29.27 33.27
N ASP A 335 32.77 -28.38 33.40
CA ASP A 335 31.65 -28.53 34.33
C ASP A 335 30.82 -29.80 34.08
N TYR A 336 30.67 -30.18 32.80
CA TYR A 336 29.88 -31.33 32.38
C TYR A 336 30.71 -32.60 32.15
N GLN A 337 32.03 -32.56 32.44
CA GLN A 337 32.97 -33.67 32.23
C GLN A 337 33.02 -34.16 30.78
N GLU A 338 32.80 -33.25 29.82
CA GLU A 338 32.92 -33.51 28.39
C GLU A 338 34.29 -33.05 27.86
N GLU A 339 34.78 -33.68 26.79
CA GLU A 339 36.03 -33.25 26.13
C GLU A 339 35.73 -32.07 25.20
N TYR A 340 36.34 -30.91 25.49
CA TYR A 340 36.26 -29.76 24.61
C TYR A 340 36.94 -30.06 23.28
N THR A 341 36.16 -30.09 22.20
CA THR A 341 36.66 -30.21 20.83
C THR A 341 36.65 -28.83 20.16
N PRO A 342 37.82 -28.24 19.84
CA PRO A 342 37.87 -26.98 19.10
C PRO A 342 37.21 -27.14 17.72
N ASP A 343 36.31 -26.23 17.38
CA ASP A 343 35.72 -26.17 16.04
C ASP A 343 36.71 -25.49 15.07
N PRO A 344 37.20 -26.19 14.03
CA PRO A 344 38.15 -25.62 13.07
C PRO A 344 37.62 -24.35 12.39
N ARG A 345 36.30 -24.23 12.22
CA ARG A 345 35.66 -23.07 11.59
C ARG A 345 35.81 -21.81 12.43
N VAL A 346 35.73 -21.95 13.75
CA VAL A 346 35.87 -20.84 14.71
C VAL A 346 37.33 -20.39 14.76
N GLU A 347 38.28 -21.33 14.71
CA GLU A 347 39.71 -21.03 14.70
C GLU A 347 40.10 -20.23 13.45
N ALA A 348 39.63 -20.66 12.27
CA ALA A 348 39.84 -19.92 11.02
C ALA A 348 39.25 -18.50 11.05
N SER A 349 38.05 -18.34 11.61
CA SER A 349 37.42 -17.03 11.81
C SER A 349 38.23 -16.13 12.75
N LEU A 350 38.75 -16.68 13.85
CA LEU A 350 39.55 -15.94 14.81
C LEU A 350 40.90 -15.50 14.19
N GLU A 351 41.55 -16.39 13.43
CA GLU A 351 42.78 -16.06 12.71
C GLU A 351 42.55 -14.93 11.70
N ALA A 352 41.45 -14.96 10.95
CA ALA A 352 41.10 -13.92 9.99
C ALA A 352 40.87 -12.55 10.64
N LEU A 353 40.23 -12.51 11.82
CA LEU A 353 40.08 -11.26 12.59
C LEU A 353 41.43 -10.74 13.07
N LYS A 354 42.28 -11.60 13.65
CA LYS A 354 43.62 -11.24 14.15
C LYS A 354 44.53 -10.73 13.05
N ALA A 355 44.48 -11.35 11.87
CA ALA A 355 45.22 -10.91 10.69
C ALA A 355 44.78 -9.52 10.20
N SER A 356 43.56 -9.11 10.53
CA SER A 356 42.96 -7.82 10.14
C SER A 356 43.05 -6.77 11.24
N PHE A 357 43.82 -7.02 12.30
CA PHE A 357 44.01 -6.03 13.36
C PHE A 357 44.73 -4.79 12.82
N PRO A 358 44.18 -3.58 13.06
CA PRO A 358 44.88 -2.36 12.70
C PRO A 358 46.18 -2.25 13.50
N GLU A 359 47.13 -1.51 12.94
CA GLU A 359 48.37 -1.19 13.66
C GLU A 359 48.03 -0.47 14.96
N ARG A 360 48.61 -0.95 16.06
CA ARG A 360 48.42 -0.31 17.37
C ARG A 360 49.09 1.06 17.34
N ILE A 361 48.32 2.11 17.58
CA ILE A 361 48.84 3.46 17.69
C ILE A 361 49.74 3.52 18.94
N PRO A 362 51.06 3.76 18.79
CA PRO A 362 51.94 3.85 19.94
C PRO A 362 51.63 5.13 20.72
N PHE A 363 51.92 5.12 22.03
CA PHE A 363 51.66 6.28 22.90
C PHE A 363 52.36 7.56 22.41
N THR A 364 53.51 7.44 21.75
CA THR A 364 54.26 8.58 21.20
C THR A 364 53.53 9.31 20.09
N ASP A 365 52.64 8.63 19.38
CA ASP A 365 51.90 9.18 18.23
C ASP A 365 50.54 9.73 18.66
N LEU A 366 50.19 9.54 19.93
CA LEU A 366 49.00 10.12 20.54
C LEU A 366 49.34 11.52 21.04
N ASP A 367 48.88 12.53 20.30
CA ASP A 367 48.95 13.93 20.73
C ASP A 367 47.63 14.32 21.40
N PHE A 368 47.69 14.72 22.67
CA PHE A 368 46.53 15.10 23.46
C PHE A 368 46.66 16.56 23.89
N ASN A 369 45.71 17.38 23.47
CA ASN A 369 45.63 18.76 23.92
C ASN A 369 44.80 18.90 25.21
N PHE A 370 45.09 19.92 26.01
CA PHE A 370 44.18 20.29 27.09
C PHE A 370 42.89 20.88 26.49
N GLY A 371 41.74 20.39 26.94
CA GLY A 371 40.44 20.82 26.42
C GLY A 371 39.76 19.84 25.45
N GLU A 372 40.38 18.68 25.18
CA GLU A 372 39.74 17.61 24.42
C GLU A 372 38.43 17.17 25.10
N ARG A 373 37.32 17.22 24.36
CA ARG A 373 35.97 17.00 24.91
C ARG A 373 35.69 15.57 25.35
N TRP A 374 36.43 14.61 24.78
CA TRP A 374 36.28 13.19 25.09
C TRP A 374 37.11 12.76 26.33
N ILE A 375 38.03 13.61 26.80
CA ILE A 375 38.80 13.37 28.02
C ILE A 375 38.06 14.00 29.21
N PRO A 376 37.68 13.22 30.23
CA PRO A 376 37.00 13.75 31.42
C PRO A 376 37.84 14.81 32.15
N THR A 377 37.21 15.90 32.61
CA THR A 377 37.89 16.97 33.36
C THR A 377 38.56 16.49 34.64
N GLY A 378 38.06 15.41 35.24
CA GLY A 378 38.68 14.75 36.39
C GLY A 378 40.07 14.19 36.08
N MET A 379 40.30 13.69 34.85
CA MET A 379 41.61 13.20 34.43
C MET A 379 42.62 14.34 34.32
N PHE A 380 42.22 15.46 33.69
CA PHE A 380 43.07 16.66 33.63
C PHE A 380 43.34 17.25 35.01
N SER A 381 42.34 17.27 35.90
CA SER A 381 42.47 17.78 37.27
C SER A 381 43.45 16.95 38.09
N ALA A 382 43.37 15.62 37.99
CA ALA A 382 44.31 14.70 38.64
C ALA A 382 45.73 14.88 38.11
N TYR A 383 45.91 14.97 36.79
CA TYR A 383 47.20 15.19 36.15
C TYR A 383 47.85 16.51 36.60
N MET A 384 47.12 17.62 36.55
CA MET A 384 47.63 18.92 36.96
C MET A 384 47.93 18.98 38.47
N THR A 385 47.08 18.37 39.29
CA THR A 385 47.31 18.27 40.74
C THR A 385 48.61 17.54 41.05
N GLN A 386 48.89 16.46 40.32
CA GLN A 386 50.15 15.73 40.46
C GLN A 386 51.35 16.53 39.92
N LEU A 387 51.21 17.25 38.81
CA LEU A 387 52.28 18.04 38.17
C LEU A 387 52.71 19.25 39.02
N TYR A 388 51.74 19.96 39.62
CA TYR A 388 51.98 21.20 40.37
C TYR A 388 51.97 21.03 41.89
N GLY A 389 51.55 19.86 42.40
CA GLY A 389 51.51 19.57 43.83
C GLY A 389 50.44 20.35 44.60
N THR A 390 49.37 20.79 43.93
CA THR A 390 48.30 21.62 44.50
C THR A 390 46.94 21.14 44.00
N ASP A 391 45.88 21.21 44.83
CA ASP A 391 44.52 20.82 44.42
C ASP A 391 44.03 21.73 43.28
N ILE A 392 43.95 21.19 42.07
CA ILE A 392 43.52 21.91 40.86
C ILE A 392 42.19 21.31 40.38
N ARG A 393 41.19 22.18 40.21
CA ARG A 393 39.87 21.81 39.67
C ARG A 393 39.66 22.48 38.33
N ILE A 394 39.33 21.68 37.31
CA ILE A 394 39.09 22.15 35.95
C ILE A 394 37.59 22.06 35.65
N GLY A 395 37.01 23.18 35.24
CA GLY A 395 35.63 23.27 34.74
C GLY A 395 35.62 23.97 33.39
N TYR A 396 34.79 23.49 32.47
CA TYR A 396 34.52 24.20 31.22
C TYR A 396 33.41 25.23 31.46
N SER A 397 33.56 26.44 30.94
CA SER A 397 32.44 27.39 30.85
C SER A 397 31.50 26.91 29.74
N GLU A 398 30.20 26.79 30.03
CA GLU A 398 29.16 26.56 29.01
C GLU A 398 29.08 27.68 27.99
#